data_AF-A0A6L5NUQ8-F1
#
_entry.id   AF-A0A6L5NUQ8-F1
#
_cell.length_a   1.000
_cell.length_b   1.000
_cell.length_c   1.000
_cell.angle_alpha   90.00
_cell.angle_beta   90.00
_cell.angle_gamma   90.00
#
_symmetry.space_group_name_H-M   'P 1'
#
loop_
_entity.id
_entity.type
_entity.pdbx_description
1 polymer ?
#
loop_
_entity_poly.entity_id
_entity_poly.type
_entity_poly.pdbx_seq_one_letter_code
_entity_poly.pdbx_strand_id
1 'polypeptide(L)'
;MVDNPVADAFSHAASQYKKHDVVQRLSADLLQQFMLSTPQYASGHLVDIGCGPGTDFSLFSEVNQITAVDIAPQMLAQVKSHFPQYQCVCANVEHLFVANDTLTSHALDNTPTNNTSISNTPTNNTLMLNSANSIYSNLALQWCDDFHAAITQIQRLLRPLGTCHLAVVADGSLPELKALGFRVNQFMHMPSMLNAFGVNEHIEAEHCNEVKLAPAQKTQGINYGYQSNLHNEADRVDNMTGELTPPANAKPHATWQLLDAKVVKLTVYFEDLKSLLYSIKGVGASVVDDVNATSKIKPLSKSQWLKRIELAQGLRTAKGIPLTYHIALIHAQNHQ
;
A
#
# COMPACT_ATOMS: atom_id res chain seq x y z
N MET A 1 -6.25 8.91 -20.70
CA MET A 1 -5.24 8.42 -19.72
C MET A 1 -3.98 9.21 -19.99
N VAL A 2 -3.41 9.83 -18.96
CA VAL A 2 -2.08 10.45 -19.03
C VAL A 2 -1.07 9.30 -19.03
N ASP A 3 -0.07 9.32 -19.91
CA ASP A 3 1.03 8.36 -19.89
C ASP A 3 1.69 8.38 -18.50
N ASN A 4 1.60 7.26 -17.78
CA ASN A 4 2.21 7.09 -16.48
C ASN A 4 3.08 5.82 -16.50
N PRO A 5 4.42 5.95 -16.46
CA PRO A 5 5.34 4.81 -16.54
C PRO A 5 5.13 3.76 -15.45
N VAL A 6 4.65 4.15 -14.26
CA VAL A 6 4.32 3.23 -13.17
C VAL A 6 3.09 2.40 -13.56
N ALA A 7 2.02 3.06 -14.02
CA ALA A 7 0.80 2.40 -14.47
C ALA A 7 1.08 1.39 -15.61
N ASP A 8 1.94 1.76 -16.56
CA ASP A 8 2.34 0.88 -17.66
C ASP A 8 3.13 -0.32 -17.16
N ALA A 9 4.13 -0.10 -16.29
CA ALA A 9 4.96 -1.18 -15.76
C ALA A 9 4.11 -2.22 -15.00
N PHE A 10 3.20 -1.76 -14.13
CA PHE A 10 2.28 -2.65 -13.42
C PHE A 10 1.27 -3.31 -14.34
N SER A 11 0.76 -2.60 -15.36
CA SER A 11 -0.16 -3.18 -16.32
C SER A 11 0.48 -4.34 -17.11
N HIS A 12 1.74 -4.20 -17.53
CA HIS A 12 2.49 -5.27 -18.19
C HIS A 12 2.77 -6.46 -17.24
N ALA A 13 2.99 -6.19 -15.96
CA ALA A 13 3.30 -7.21 -14.96
C ALA A 13 2.07 -7.98 -14.44
N ALA A 14 0.84 -7.47 -14.65
CA ALA A 14 -0.38 -7.95 -14.01
C ALA A 14 -0.58 -9.47 -14.05
N SER A 15 -0.33 -10.11 -15.21
CA SER A 15 -0.50 -11.56 -15.39
C SER A 15 0.51 -12.43 -14.64
N GLN A 16 1.66 -11.87 -14.25
CA GLN A 16 2.76 -12.57 -13.59
C GLN A 16 3.01 -12.04 -12.17
N TYR A 17 2.31 -10.99 -11.76
CA TYR A 17 2.53 -10.28 -10.51
C TYR A 17 2.47 -11.19 -9.29
N LYS A 18 1.48 -12.10 -9.25
CA LYS A 18 1.27 -13.10 -8.17
C LYS A 18 2.43 -14.05 -7.90
N LYS A 19 3.42 -14.14 -8.80
CA LYS A 19 4.61 -14.99 -8.62
C LYS A 19 5.68 -14.29 -7.78
N HIS A 20 5.59 -12.98 -7.60
CA HIS A 20 6.69 -12.14 -7.12
C HIS A 20 6.27 -11.08 -6.09
N ASP A 21 4.99 -11.02 -5.75
CA ASP A 21 4.34 -10.11 -4.79
C ASP A 21 4.44 -10.58 -3.32
N VAL A 22 5.49 -11.33 -2.99
CA VAL A 22 5.66 -11.95 -1.66
C VAL A 22 5.60 -10.92 -0.54
N VAL A 23 6.35 -9.82 -0.65
CA VAL A 23 6.41 -8.78 0.38
C VAL A 23 5.08 -8.01 0.47
N GLN A 24 4.38 -7.84 -0.64
CA GLN A 24 3.06 -7.20 -0.69
C GLN A 24 2.03 -8.01 0.09
N ARG A 25 2.02 -9.34 -0.06
CA ARG A 25 1.13 -10.20 0.74
C ARG A 25 1.47 -10.19 2.22
N LEU A 26 2.74 -10.35 2.57
CA LEU A 26 3.16 -10.32 3.98
C LEU A 26 2.87 -8.95 4.62
N SER A 27 3.04 -7.86 3.88
CA SER A 27 2.67 -6.52 4.34
C SER A 27 1.16 -6.33 4.46
N ALA A 28 0.37 -6.91 3.55
CA ALA A 28 -1.09 -6.89 3.65
C ALA A 28 -1.56 -7.62 4.91
N ASP A 29 -0.98 -8.78 5.22
CA ASP A 29 -1.27 -9.53 6.45
C ASP A 29 -0.92 -8.70 7.69
N LEU A 30 0.24 -8.05 7.70
CA LEU A 30 0.65 -7.14 8.79
C LEU A 30 -0.33 -5.97 8.95
N LEU A 31 -0.74 -5.34 7.85
CA LEU A 31 -1.65 -4.21 7.88
C LEU A 31 -3.05 -4.62 8.33
N GLN A 32 -3.57 -5.75 7.86
CA GLN A 32 -4.88 -6.25 8.31
C GLN A 32 -4.86 -6.66 9.79
N GLN A 33 -3.78 -7.26 10.29
CA GLN A 33 -3.62 -7.52 11.73
C GLN A 33 -3.55 -6.22 12.53
N PHE A 34 -2.83 -5.23 12.03
CA PHE A 34 -2.77 -3.91 12.63
C PHE A 34 -4.15 -3.27 12.71
N MET A 35 -4.93 -3.31 11.63
CA MET A 35 -6.33 -2.89 11.61
C MET A 35 -7.13 -3.60 12.70
N LEU A 36 -7.11 -4.93 12.75
CA LEU A 36 -7.88 -5.73 13.72
C LEU A 36 -7.49 -5.45 15.18
N SER A 37 -6.26 -5.00 15.44
CA SER A 37 -5.80 -4.62 16.78
C SER A 37 -6.28 -3.24 17.24
N THR A 38 -6.93 -2.48 16.35
CA THR A 38 -7.39 -1.11 16.63
C THR A 38 -8.91 -1.05 16.82
N PRO A 39 -9.42 -0.24 17.76
CA PRO A 39 -10.86 0.05 17.84
C PRO A 39 -11.33 0.68 16.51
N GLN A 40 -12.51 0.29 16.02
CA GLN A 40 -13.11 0.81 14.77
C GLN A 40 -12.38 0.43 13.47
N TYR A 41 -11.80 -0.77 13.44
CA TYR A 41 -10.92 -1.30 12.39
C TYR A 41 -11.39 -1.11 10.93
N ALA A 42 -12.67 -1.34 10.61
CA ALA A 42 -13.31 -0.99 9.34
C ALA A 42 -14.80 -1.38 9.36
N SER A 43 -15.68 -0.51 8.88
CA SER A 43 -17.12 -0.80 8.69
C SER A 43 -17.67 -0.03 7.50
N GLY A 44 -18.80 -0.45 6.92
CA GLY A 44 -19.44 0.28 5.83
C GLY A 44 -18.64 0.24 4.52
N HIS A 45 -18.27 1.40 4.01
CA HIS A 45 -17.56 1.56 2.74
C HIS A 45 -16.05 1.67 2.94
N LEU A 46 -15.31 0.68 2.42
CA LEU A 46 -13.85 0.65 2.38
C LEU A 46 -13.36 0.99 0.97
N VAL A 47 -12.35 1.86 0.88
CA VAL A 47 -11.65 2.14 -0.38
C VAL A 47 -10.22 1.60 -0.30
N ASP A 48 -9.89 0.68 -1.20
CA ASP A 48 -8.55 0.08 -1.36
C ASP A 48 -7.77 0.89 -2.41
N ILE A 49 -6.83 1.71 -1.96
CA ILE A 49 -6.04 2.62 -2.80
C ILE A 49 -4.72 1.96 -3.20
N GLY A 50 -4.51 1.88 -4.51
CA GLY A 50 -3.42 1.11 -5.09
C GLY A 50 -3.64 -0.38 -4.89
N CYS A 51 -4.86 -0.84 -5.19
CA CYS A 51 -5.34 -2.18 -4.85
C CYS A 51 -4.57 -3.32 -5.53
N GLY A 52 -3.80 -3.03 -6.58
CA GLY A 52 -3.12 -4.03 -7.38
C GLY A 52 -4.10 -5.10 -7.88
N PRO A 53 -3.76 -6.40 -7.79
CA PRO A 53 -4.65 -7.46 -8.24
C PRO A 53 -5.87 -7.70 -7.31
N GLY A 54 -5.98 -6.94 -6.23
CA GLY A 54 -7.06 -6.99 -5.24
C GLY A 54 -6.62 -7.62 -3.91
N THR A 55 -7.18 -7.09 -2.83
CA THR A 55 -7.03 -7.59 -1.46
C THR A 55 -8.34 -8.25 -1.03
N ASP A 56 -8.28 -9.39 -0.34
CA ASP A 56 -9.48 -9.98 0.28
C ASP A 56 -9.74 -9.31 1.63
N PHE A 57 -10.91 -8.70 1.78
CA PHE A 57 -11.38 -8.05 3.01
C PHE A 57 -12.47 -8.85 3.74
N SER A 58 -12.66 -10.13 3.42
CA SER A 58 -13.69 -10.99 4.03
C SER A 58 -13.57 -11.14 5.56
N LEU A 59 -12.39 -10.88 6.13
CA LEU A 59 -12.17 -10.83 7.58
C LEU A 59 -12.89 -9.66 8.27
N PHE A 60 -13.27 -8.61 7.54
CA PHE A 60 -13.91 -7.42 8.07
C PHE A 60 -15.42 -7.45 7.82
N SER A 61 -16.15 -8.22 8.62
CA SER A 61 -17.58 -8.50 8.41
C SER A 61 -18.50 -7.27 8.38
N GLU A 62 -18.07 -6.15 8.97
CA GLU A 62 -18.84 -4.90 8.97
C GLU A 62 -18.63 -4.07 7.69
N VAL A 63 -17.64 -4.42 6.86
CA VAL A 63 -17.42 -3.83 5.54
C VAL A 63 -18.42 -4.43 4.56
N ASN A 64 -19.30 -3.59 4.01
CA ASN A 64 -20.37 -4.02 3.09
C ASN A 64 -20.22 -3.46 1.67
N GLN A 65 -19.32 -2.51 1.46
CA GLN A 65 -18.98 -1.98 0.14
C GLN A 65 -17.46 -1.80 0.04
N ILE A 66 -16.90 -2.22 -1.10
CA ILE A 66 -15.48 -2.07 -1.38
C ILE A 66 -15.30 -1.41 -2.75
N THR A 67 -14.51 -0.34 -2.76
CA THR A 67 -14.05 0.33 -3.98
C THR A 67 -12.56 0.16 -4.13
N ALA A 68 -12.14 -0.57 -5.15
CA ALA A 68 -10.76 -0.80 -5.53
C ALA A 68 -10.30 0.30 -6.50
N VAL A 69 -9.27 1.05 -6.11
CA VAL A 69 -8.70 2.16 -6.88
C VAL A 69 -7.28 1.80 -7.29
N ASP A 70 -6.97 1.86 -8.57
CA ASP A 70 -5.61 1.68 -9.07
C ASP A 70 -5.37 2.56 -10.29
N ILE A 71 -4.13 2.96 -10.51
CA ILE A 71 -3.73 3.72 -11.70
C ILE A 71 -3.58 2.79 -12.92
N ALA A 72 -3.29 1.50 -12.69
CA ALA A 72 -3.08 0.49 -13.72
C ALA A 72 -4.38 -0.24 -14.07
N PRO A 73 -4.95 -0.07 -15.29
CA PRO A 73 -6.21 -0.68 -15.67
C PRO A 73 -6.16 -2.22 -15.68
N GLN A 74 -5.00 -2.83 -15.96
CA GLN A 74 -4.88 -4.29 -15.94
C GLN A 74 -4.89 -4.87 -14.52
N MET A 75 -4.54 -4.09 -13.50
CA MET A 75 -4.69 -4.49 -12.10
C MET A 75 -6.17 -4.59 -11.74
N LEU A 76 -6.97 -3.60 -12.14
CA LEU A 76 -8.43 -3.62 -11.96
C LEU A 76 -9.11 -4.76 -12.74
N ALA A 77 -8.59 -5.14 -13.91
CA ALA A 77 -9.06 -6.32 -14.62
C ALA A 77 -8.84 -7.61 -13.79
N GLN A 78 -7.73 -7.72 -13.05
CA GLN A 78 -7.52 -8.81 -12.09
C GLN A 78 -8.50 -8.71 -10.92
N VAL A 79 -8.74 -7.53 -10.37
CA VAL A 79 -9.73 -7.34 -9.28
C VAL A 79 -11.09 -7.84 -9.73
N LYS A 80 -11.59 -7.43 -10.90
CA LYS A 80 -12.89 -7.86 -11.41
C LYS A 80 -13.01 -9.36 -11.62
N SER A 81 -11.90 -10.03 -11.93
CA SER A 81 -11.86 -11.49 -12.07
C SER A 81 -11.95 -12.21 -10.72
N HIS A 82 -11.25 -11.72 -9.70
CA HIS A 82 -11.16 -12.38 -8.38
C HIS A 82 -12.26 -11.93 -7.40
N PHE A 83 -12.67 -10.67 -7.49
CA PHE A 83 -13.61 -9.98 -6.60
C PHE A 83 -14.67 -9.24 -7.44
N PRO A 84 -15.55 -9.97 -8.15
CA PRO A 84 -16.53 -9.37 -9.06
C PRO A 84 -17.48 -8.37 -8.37
N GLN A 85 -17.66 -8.49 -7.06
CA GLN A 85 -18.47 -7.61 -6.22
C GLN A 85 -17.80 -6.27 -5.90
N TYR A 86 -16.49 -6.12 -6.09
CA TYR A 86 -15.79 -4.85 -5.81
C TYR A 86 -16.10 -3.84 -6.90
N GLN A 87 -16.33 -2.58 -6.53
CA GLN A 87 -16.34 -1.47 -7.48
C GLN A 87 -14.89 -1.17 -7.87
N CYS A 88 -14.65 -0.80 -9.13
CA CYS A 88 -13.29 -0.51 -9.61
C CYS A 88 -13.25 0.89 -10.20
N VAL A 89 -12.25 1.67 -9.81
CA VAL A 89 -12.02 3.04 -10.30
C VAL A 89 -10.57 3.15 -10.77
N CYS A 90 -10.38 3.49 -12.04
CA CYS A 90 -9.05 3.73 -12.59
C CYS A 90 -8.67 5.20 -12.36
N ALA A 91 -7.80 5.49 -11.39
CA ALA A 91 -7.45 6.86 -11.02
C ALA A 91 -6.04 6.98 -10.41
N ASN A 92 -5.43 8.16 -10.56
CA ASN A 92 -4.25 8.54 -9.78
C ASN A 92 -4.71 9.11 -8.43
N VAL A 93 -4.27 8.53 -7.32
CA VAL A 93 -4.59 9.00 -5.97
C VAL A 93 -4.16 10.45 -5.71
N GLU A 94 -3.11 10.95 -6.36
CA GLU A 94 -2.67 12.35 -6.21
C GLU A 94 -3.65 13.34 -6.85
N HIS A 95 -4.46 12.87 -7.79
CA HIS A 95 -5.35 13.67 -8.63
C HIS A 95 -6.72 13.00 -8.77
N LEU A 96 -7.32 12.60 -7.66
CA LEU A 96 -8.66 12.02 -7.67
C LEU A 96 -9.70 13.04 -8.14
N PHE A 97 -10.50 12.63 -9.13
CA PHE A 97 -11.70 13.38 -9.48
C PHE A 97 -12.79 13.00 -8.48
N VAL A 98 -13.04 13.90 -7.52
CA VAL A 98 -14.04 13.68 -6.48
C VAL A 98 -15.23 14.59 -6.73
N ALA A 99 -16.42 14.02 -6.91
CA ALA A 99 -17.64 14.79 -7.08
C ALA A 99 -18.21 15.26 -5.74
N ASN A 100 -18.77 16.47 -5.75
CA ASN A 100 -19.62 16.96 -4.66
C ASN A 100 -21.06 16.46 -4.89
N ASP A 101 -21.79 16.19 -3.80
CA ASP A 101 -23.22 15.80 -3.81
C ASP A 101 -24.13 16.76 -4.62
N THR A 102 -23.66 17.97 -4.93
CA THR A 102 -24.41 19.01 -5.65
C THR A 102 -24.31 18.99 -7.17
N LEU A 103 -23.50 18.12 -7.80
CA LEU A 103 -23.28 18.16 -9.26
C LEU A 103 -23.81 16.97 -10.08
N THR A 104 -24.51 16.01 -9.47
CA THR A 104 -25.09 14.87 -10.19
C THR A 104 -26.51 15.15 -10.69
N SER A 105 -26.67 16.11 -11.62
CA SER A 105 -27.87 16.11 -12.48
C SER A 105 -27.76 16.77 -13.86
N HIS A 106 -26.68 17.45 -14.25
CA HIS A 106 -26.71 18.24 -15.51
C HIS A 106 -25.50 18.16 -16.45
N ALA A 107 -24.60 17.18 -16.33
CA ALA A 107 -23.52 17.00 -17.30
C ALA A 107 -23.37 15.54 -17.77
N LEU A 108 -24.42 15.00 -18.37
CA LEU A 108 -24.30 13.93 -19.36
C LEU A 108 -24.92 14.45 -20.65
N ASP A 109 -24.04 15.00 -21.49
CA ASP A 109 -24.38 15.53 -22.79
C ASP A 109 -24.84 14.38 -23.70
N ASN A 110 -26.14 14.33 -23.97
CA ASN A 110 -26.77 13.38 -24.88
C ASN A 110 -26.46 13.77 -26.33
N THR A 111 -25.35 13.28 -26.87
CA THR A 111 -25.17 13.19 -28.32
C THR A 111 -25.33 11.73 -28.76
N PRO A 112 -26.32 11.40 -29.61
CA PRO A 112 -26.52 10.04 -30.07
C PRO A 112 -25.55 9.75 -31.22
N THR A 113 -24.47 9.01 -30.95
CA THR A 113 -23.67 8.37 -31.99
C THR A 113 -23.97 6.88 -32.03
N ASN A 114 -24.54 6.46 -33.17
CA ASN A 114 -24.90 5.08 -33.46
C ASN A 114 -23.64 4.19 -33.64
N ASN A 115 -23.76 2.94 -33.17
CA ASN A 115 -22.98 1.75 -33.56
C ASN A 115 -21.49 1.69 -33.21
N THR A 116 -21.13 0.95 -32.15
CA THR A 116 -20.57 -0.42 -32.21
C THR A 116 -20.02 -0.84 -30.85
N SER A 117 -20.34 -2.07 -30.42
CA SER A 117 -19.74 -2.83 -29.30
C SER A 117 -20.07 -2.33 -27.88
N ILE A 118 -20.84 -3.13 -27.15
CA ILE A 118 -21.01 -3.03 -25.69
C ILE A 118 -19.64 -3.25 -25.04
N SER A 119 -18.96 -2.16 -24.64
CA SER A 119 -17.80 -2.25 -23.74
C SER A 119 -18.28 -2.29 -22.30
N ASN A 120 -18.17 -3.46 -21.67
CA ASN A 120 -18.39 -3.65 -20.22
C ASN A 120 -17.25 -3.04 -19.38
N THR A 121 -16.85 -1.80 -19.66
CA THR A 121 -16.00 -1.01 -18.76
C THR A 121 -16.92 -0.32 -17.75
N PRO A 122 -16.77 -0.56 -16.43
CA PRO A 122 -17.52 0.18 -15.44
C PRO A 122 -17.07 1.65 -15.51
N THR A 123 -17.96 2.52 -15.96
CA THR A 123 -17.68 3.93 -16.30
C THR A 123 -17.86 4.92 -15.15
N ASN A 124 -18.04 4.46 -13.90
CA ASN A 124 -17.97 5.38 -12.76
C ASN A 124 -16.50 5.54 -12.32
N ASN A 125 -15.80 6.46 -13.00
CA ASN A 125 -14.45 6.90 -12.61
C ASN A 125 -14.45 7.92 -11.45
N THR A 126 -15.62 8.18 -10.87
CA THR A 126 -15.81 9.25 -9.89
C THR A 126 -15.96 8.66 -8.50
N LEU A 127 -15.08 9.08 -7.60
CA LEU A 127 -15.25 8.84 -6.17
C LEU A 127 -16.08 9.99 -5.57
N MET A 128 -16.83 9.71 -4.51
CA MET A 128 -17.65 10.72 -3.82
C MET A 128 -16.90 11.27 -2.61
N LEU A 129 -16.99 12.59 -2.36
CA LEU A 129 -16.44 13.18 -1.14
C LEU A 129 -17.14 12.61 0.09
N ASN A 130 -16.42 12.55 1.21
CA ASN A 130 -16.98 12.18 2.51
C ASN A 130 -17.78 10.86 2.50
N SER A 131 -17.40 9.91 1.65
CA SER A 131 -18.16 8.70 1.37
C SER A 131 -17.50 7.42 1.91
N ALA A 132 -16.20 7.46 2.17
CA ALA A 132 -15.45 6.33 2.70
C ALA A 132 -15.49 6.33 4.24
N ASN A 133 -15.80 5.19 4.83
CA ASN A 133 -15.63 4.95 6.26
C ASN A 133 -14.17 4.67 6.59
N SER A 134 -13.51 3.89 5.72
CA SER A 134 -12.13 3.48 5.90
C SER A 134 -11.36 3.50 4.58
N ILE A 135 -10.12 3.98 4.62
CA ILE A 135 -9.15 3.83 3.54
C ILE A 135 -8.17 2.73 3.94
N TYR A 136 -7.87 1.84 2.99
CA TYR A 136 -6.79 0.88 3.07
C TYR A 136 -5.80 1.17 1.93
N SER A 137 -4.50 1.14 2.22
CA SER A 137 -3.47 1.17 1.18
C SER A 137 -2.24 0.40 1.60
N ASN A 138 -1.85 -0.60 0.82
CA ASN A 138 -0.72 -1.46 1.13
C ASN A 138 0.33 -1.41 0.03
N LEU A 139 1.52 -0.90 0.37
CA LEU A 139 2.69 -0.79 -0.50
C LEU A 139 2.40 -0.13 -1.87
N ALA A 140 1.54 0.89 -1.88
CA ALA A 140 1.23 1.66 -3.08
C ALA A 140 1.69 3.12 -3.00
N LEU A 141 1.48 3.81 -1.88
CA LEU A 141 1.70 5.25 -1.79
C LEU A 141 3.17 5.68 -1.92
N GLN A 142 4.14 4.76 -1.78
CA GLN A 142 5.55 5.08 -2.05
C GLN A 142 5.85 5.37 -3.53
N TRP A 143 4.89 5.09 -4.43
CA TRP A 143 4.98 5.39 -5.85
C TRP A 143 4.45 6.78 -6.22
N CYS A 144 3.86 7.51 -5.27
CA CYS A 144 3.41 8.88 -5.49
C CYS A 144 4.62 9.83 -5.57
N ASP A 145 4.58 10.76 -6.51
CA ASP A 145 5.57 11.84 -6.61
C ASP A 145 5.36 12.87 -5.48
N ASP A 146 4.10 13.10 -5.10
CA ASP A 146 3.65 13.94 -3.99
C ASP A 146 2.76 13.14 -3.02
N PHE A 147 3.40 12.55 -2.00
CA PHE A 147 2.72 11.84 -0.92
C PHE A 147 1.72 12.75 -0.17
N HIS A 148 2.00 14.05 -0.02
CA HIS A 148 1.11 14.95 0.71
C HIS A 148 -0.17 15.23 -0.08
N ALA A 149 -0.07 15.37 -1.40
CA ALA A 149 -1.24 15.44 -2.28
C ALA A 149 -2.09 14.17 -2.17
N ALA A 150 -1.48 12.98 -2.14
CA ALA A 150 -2.20 11.73 -1.94
C ALA A 150 -2.95 11.69 -0.60
N ILE A 151 -2.31 12.09 0.51
CA ILE A 151 -2.96 12.16 1.83
C ILE A 151 -4.10 13.19 1.83
N THR A 152 -3.94 14.32 1.14
CA THR A 152 -5.00 15.33 0.98
C THR A 152 -6.23 14.77 0.25
N GLN A 153 -6.03 13.98 -0.81
CA GLN A 153 -7.14 13.34 -1.53
C GLN A 153 -7.81 12.25 -0.68
N ILE A 154 -7.01 11.45 0.03
CA ILE A 154 -7.50 10.46 1.01
C ILE A 154 -8.40 11.12 2.07
N GLN A 155 -7.98 12.27 2.62
CA GLN A 155 -8.77 13.01 3.59
C GLN A 155 -10.14 13.42 3.03
N ARG A 156 -10.16 13.91 1.79
CA ARG A 156 -11.38 14.35 1.10
C ARG A 156 -12.38 13.22 0.83
N LEU A 157 -11.90 11.98 0.65
CA LEU A 157 -12.76 10.81 0.48
C LEU A 157 -13.38 10.35 1.80
N LEU A 158 -12.62 10.45 2.89
CA LEU A 158 -13.07 10.00 4.20
C LEU A 158 -14.19 10.89 4.73
N ARG A 159 -15.24 10.26 5.24
CA ARG A 159 -16.23 10.97 6.06
C ARG A 159 -15.57 11.51 7.35
N PRO A 160 -16.22 12.45 8.06
CA PRO A 160 -15.81 12.81 9.42
C PRO A 160 -15.71 11.57 10.31
N LEU A 161 -14.63 11.45 11.08
CA LEU A 161 -14.27 10.29 11.92
C LEU A 161 -13.94 9.01 11.15
N GLY A 162 -13.86 9.04 9.82
CA GLY A 162 -13.34 7.92 9.02
C GLY A 162 -11.84 7.74 9.22
N THR A 163 -11.33 6.52 9.05
CA THR A 163 -9.94 6.17 9.35
C THR A 163 -9.16 5.75 8.11
N CYS A 164 -7.86 6.03 8.05
CA CYS A 164 -6.97 5.44 7.05
C CYS A 164 -5.97 4.48 7.70
N HIS A 165 -5.69 3.39 7.00
CA HIS A 165 -4.76 2.33 7.39
C HIS A 165 -3.78 2.14 6.25
N LEU A 166 -2.52 2.53 6.49
CA LEU A 166 -1.49 2.58 5.46
C LEU A 166 -0.31 1.69 5.82
N ALA A 167 0.19 0.96 4.85
CA ALA A 167 1.51 0.32 4.89
C ALA A 167 2.37 0.88 3.76
N VAL A 168 3.51 1.48 4.11
CA VAL A 168 4.42 2.14 3.16
C VAL A 168 5.85 1.66 3.39
N VAL A 169 6.59 1.35 2.33
CA VAL A 169 8.02 1.03 2.46
C VAL A 169 8.77 2.28 2.94
N ALA A 170 9.47 2.14 4.05
CA ALA A 170 10.13 3.24 4.74
C ALA A 170 11.66 3.15 4.62
N ASP A 171 12.33 4.26 4.97
CA ASP A 171 13.78 4.31 5.07
C ASP A 171 14.36 3.22 6.00
N GLY A 172 15.60 2.82 5.70
CA GLY A 172 16.28 1.69 6.32
C GLY A 172 15.96 0.34 5.67
N SER A 173 15.01 0.28 4.74
CA SER A 173 14.75 -0.89 3.90
C SER A 173 15.94 -1.25 2.99
N LEU A 174 16.01 -2.54 2.67
CA LEU A 174 16.94 -3.18 1.75
C LEU A 174 18.44 -2.97 2.09
N PRO A 175 18.87 -3.08 3.36
CA PRO A 175 20.27 -2.92 3.72
C PRO A 175 21.15 -3.99 3.06
N GLU A 176 20.61 -5.18 2.80
CA GLU A 176 21.32 -6.26 2.13
C GLU A 176 21.71 -5.88 0.70
N LEU A 177 20.84 -5.19 -0.05
CA LEU A 177 21.20 -4.71 -1.40
C LEU A 177 22.38 -3.74 -1.35
N LYS A 178 22.41 -2.83 -0.37
CA LYS A 178 23.55 -1.93 -0.16
C LYS A 178 24.83 -2.72 0.14
N ALA A 179 24.74 -3.76 0.99
CA ALA A 179 25.87 -4.65 1.29
C ALA A 179 26.36 -5.45 0.06
N LEU A 180 25.47 -5.78 -0.88
CA LEU A 180 25.81 -6.41 -2.16
C LEU A 180 26.43 -5.45 -3.18
N GLY A 181 26.53 -4.16 -2.84
CA GLY A 181 27.08 -3.11 -3.70
C GLY A 181 26.09 -2.57 -4.72
N PHE A 182 24.78 -2.70 -4.45
CA PHE A 182 23.73 -2.11 -5.26
C PHE A 182 23.27 -0.77 -4.67
N ARG A 183 23.03 0.22 -5.53
CA ARG A 183 22.33 1.44 -5.13
C ARG A 183 20.83 1.14 -5.06
N VAL A 184 20.20 1.54 -3.96
CA VAL A 184 18.75 1.48 -3.76
C VAL A 184 18.21 2.90 -3.77
N ASN A 185 17.04 3.12 -4.37
CA ASN A 185 16.31 4.38 -4.26
C ASN A 185 16.07 4.73 -2.78
N GLN A 186 16.03 6.03 -2.46
CA GLN A 186 15.69 6.46 -1.11
C GLN A 186 14.20 6.28 -0.89
N PHE A 187 13.85 5.66 0.24
CA PHE A 187 12.46 5.60 0.71
C PHE A 187 12.21 6.73 1.70
N MET A 188 10.95 7.13 1.84
CA MET A 188 10.58 8.18 2.77
C MET A 188 10.82 7.75 4.22
N HIS A 189 11.25 8.69 5.06
CA HIS A 189 11.36 8.45 6.51
C HIS A 189 9.99 8.61 7.19
N MET A 190 9.77 7.88 8.28
CA MET A 190 8.51 7.95 9.04
C MET A 190 8.12 9.39 9.45
N PRO A 191 9.02 10.25 9.97
CA PRO A 191 8.65 11.63 10.30
C PRO A 191 8.17 12.45 9.09
N SER A 192 8.73 12.19 7.90
CA SER A 192 8.26 12.85 6.67
C SER A 192 6.87 12.38 6.25
N MET A 193 6.55 11.10 6.45
CA MET A 193 5.20 10.57 6.23
C MET A 193 4.20 11.19 7.21
N LEU A 194 4.55 11.26 8.50
CA LEU A 194 3.68 11.81 9.56
C LEU A 194 3.43 13.31 9.40
N ASN A 195 4.39 14.05 8.85
CA ASN A 195 4.19 15.47 8.52
C ASN A 195 3.02 15.65 7.53
N ALA A 196 2.76 14.69 6.64
CA ALA A 196 1.59 14.77 5.76
C ALA A 196 0.25 14.71 6.51
N PHE A 197 0.24 14.22 7.74
CA PHE A 197 -0.89 14.22 8.67
C PHE A 197 -0.86 15.40 9.65
N GLY A 198 0.08 16.35 9.49
CA GLY A 198 0.28 17.46 10.42
C GLY A 198 0.90 17.06 11.76
N VAL A 199 1.50 15.86 11.85
CA VAL A 199 2.13 15.35 13.08
C VAL A 199 3.65 15.44 12.97
N ASN A 200 4.28 15.98 14.01
CA ASN A 200 5.73 16.12 14.12
C ASN A 200 6.25 15.31 15.32
N GLU A 201 6.19 13.98 15.21
CA GLU A 201 6.65 13.04 16.23
C GLU A 201 7.79 12.15 15.71
N HIS A 202 8.65 11.71 16.62
CA HIS A 202 9.69 10.72 16.35
C HIS A 202 9.20 9.33 16.76
N ILE A 203 9.16 8.40 15.80
CA ILE A 203 8.74 7.01 16.03
C ILE A 203 9.89 6.08 15.63
N GLU A 204 10.29 5.21 16.55
CA GLU A 204 11.32 4.19 16.32
C GLU A 204 10.72 2.91 15.71
N ALA A 205 11.56 2.08 15.09
CA ALA A 205 11.12 0.85 14.46
C ALA A 205 11.03 -0.31 15.45
N GLU A 206 9.86 -0.95 15.51
CA GLU A 206 9.59 -2.19 16.24
C GLU A 206 10.03 -3.43 15.42
N HIS A 207 10.48 -4.48 16.09
CA HIS A 207 10.76 -5.78 15.46
C HIS A 207 9.49 -6.62 15.40
N CYS A 208 9.20 -7.24 14.25
CA CYS A 208 8.19 -8.28 14.13
C CYS A 208 8.84 -9.64 13.83
N ASN A 209 8.15 -10.73 14.19
CA ASN A 209 8.68 -12.09 14.11
C ASN A 209 8.95 -12.53 12.65
N GLU A 210 10.10 -13.15 12.43
CA GLU A 210 10.61 -13.56 11.12
C GLU A 210 9.70 -14.57 10.41
N VAL A 211 9.24 -14.26 9.19
CA VAL A 211 8.41 -15.19 8.40
C VAL A 211 9.28 -16.13 7.56
N LYS A 212 9.12 -17.44 7.74
CA LYS A 212 9.73 -18.48 6.89
C LYS A 212 8.79 -18.79 5.73
N LEU A 213 9.19 -18.48 4.50
CA LEU A 213 8.45 -18.92 3.32
C LEU A 213 8.84 -20.35 2.94
N ALA A 214 7.85 -21.19 2.68
CA ALA A 214 8.06 -22.47 2.01
C ALA A 214 8.51 -22.21 0.54
N PRO A 215 9.30 -23.10 -0.07
CA PRO A 215 9.77 -22.94 -1.44
C PRO A 215 8.59 -22.70 -2.40
N ALA A 216 8.80 -21.87 -3.41
CA ALA A 216 7.80 -21.51 -4.41
C ALA A 216 7.22 -22.77 -5.07
N GLN A 217 6.06 -23.23 -4.58
CA GLN A 217 5.33 -24.30 -5.23
C GLN A 217 4.64 -23.73 -6.47
N LYS A 218 4.92 -24.33 -7.63
CA LYS A 218 4.07 -24.18 -8.81
C LYS A 218 2.72 -24.84 -8.48
N THR A 219 1.67 -24.08 -8.21
CA THR A 219 0.32 -24.63 -8.36
C THR A 219 -0.78 -23.58 -8.53
N GLN A 220 -1.73 -23.98 -9.36
CA GLN A 220 -3.00 -23.35 -9.68
C GLN A 220 -3.88 -23.20 -8.44
N GLY A 221 -4.54 -22.04 -8.33
CA GLY A 221 -5.85 -21.88 -7.70
C GLY A 221 -5.99 -22.13 -6.19
N ILE A 222 -6.86 -21.32 -5.60
CA ILE A 222 -7.67 -21.58 -4.39
C ILE A 222 -7.09 -21.08 -3.03
N ASN A 223 -7.96 -20.30 -2.36
CA ASN A 223 -8.13 -19.89 -0.94
C ASN A 223 -6.93 -19.51 -0.07
N TYR A 224 -7.03 -18.31 0.50
CA TYR A 224 -6.14 -17.85 1.58
C TYR A 224 -6.96 -17.43 2.81
N GLY A 225 -7.39 -18.42 3.59
CA GLY A 225 -7.74 -18.24 4.99
C GLY A 225 -6.62 -18.82 5.85
N TYR A 226 -6.06 -18.04 6.77
CA TYR A 226 -5.10 -18.51 7.76
C TYR A 226 -5.68 -18.33 9.17
N GLN A 227 -5.65 -19.39 9.97
CA GLN A 227 -6.04 -19.37 11.38
C GLN A 227 -4.81 -19.13 12.24
N SER A 228 -4.82 -18.09 13.08
CA SER A 228 -3.87 -17.92 14.18
C SER A 228 -4.55 -18.19 15.52
N ASN A 229 -3.91 -19.04 16.33
CA ASN A 229 -4.29 -19.28 17.72
C ASN A 229 -3.56 -18.27 18.61
N LEU A 230 -4.24 -17.21 19.04
CA LEU A 230 -3.80 -16.36 20.15
C LEU A 230 -5.00 -16.09 21.06
N HIS A 231 -4.89 -16.52 22.31
CA HIS A 231 -5.87 -16.26 23.36
C HIS A 231 -5.73 -14.81 23.83
N ASN A 232 -6.85 -14.09 23.90
CA ASN A 232 -6.95 -12.74 24.46
C ASN A 232 -7.24 -12.83 25.97
N GLU A 233 -6.48 -12.08 26.77
CA GLU A 233 -6.95 -11.58 28.08
C GLU A 233 -7.21 -10.08 27.92
N ALA A 234 -8.46 -9.68 28.11
CA ALA A 234 -8.91 -8.30 28.02
C ALA A 234 -9.37 -7.86 29.41
N ASP A 235 -8.74 -6.81 29.95
CA ASP A 235 -9.22 -6.12 31.14
C ASP A 235 -9.59 -4.67 30.84
N ARG A 236 -10.72 -4.28 31.45
CA ARG A 236 -11.52 -3.06 31.29
C ARG A 236 -10.84 -1.83 31.87
N VAL A 237 -11.07 -0.65 31.27
CA VAL A 237 -10.97 0.65 31.96
C VAL A 237 -12.16 1.54 31.57
N ASP A 238 -12.78 2.11 32.60
CA ASP A 238 -14.04 2.87 32.58
C ASP A 238 -13.93 4.28 31.97
N ASN A 239 -15.08 4.72 31.42
CA ASN A 239 -15.38 6.06 30.91
C ASN A 239 -15.43 7.12 32.03
N MET A 240 -14.87 8.31 31.76
CA MET A 240 -15.34 9.56 32.36
C MET A 240 -15.42 10.67 31.30
N THR A 241 -16.64 11.16 31.07
CA THR A 241 -17.01 12.27 30.18
C THR A 241 -16.82 13.61 30.89
N GLY A 242 -16.10 14.54 30.27
CA GLY A 242 -16.02 15.94 30.69
C GLY A 242 -15.94 16.86 29.46
N GLU A 243 -17.04 17.55 29.16
CA GLU A 243 -17.10 18.61 28.15
C GLU A 243 -16.29 19.83 28.62
N LEU A 244 -15.28 20.22 27.85
CA LEU A 244 -14.55 21.48 28.00
C LEU A 244 -14.69 22.28 26.71
N THR A 245 -15.26 23.47 26.80
CA THR A 245 -15.30 24.45 25.71
C THR A 245 -13.89 24.97 25.40
N PRO A 246 -13.47 25.05 24.12
CA PRO A 246 -12.10 25.42 23.80
C PRO A 246 -11.88 26.95 23.87
N PRO A 247 -10.69 27.41 24.31
CA PRO A 247 -10.37 28.82 24.41
C PRO A 247 -10.15 29.46 23.03
N ALA A 248 -10.43 30.76 22.95
CA ALA A 248 -10.55 31.57 21.74
C ALA A 248 -9.26 31.83 20.92
N ASN A 249 -8.23 30.97 21.04
CA ASN A 249 -6.98 31.04 20.27
C ASN A 249 -6.53 29.62 19.84
N ALA A 250 -7.43 28.81 19.30
CA ALA A 250 -7.10 27.49 18.79
C ALA A 250 -6.15 27.62 17.58
N LYS A 251 -5.01 26.94 17.65
CA LYS A 251 -4.25 26.54 16.45
C LYS A 251 -5.25 25.89 15.48
N PRO A 252 -5.12 26.06 14.15
CA PRO A 252 -6.02 25.39 13.21
C PRO A 252 -6.17 23.93 13.65
N HIS A 253 -7.41 23.50 13.90
CA HIS A 253 -7.67 22.15 14.40
C HIS A 253 -6.95 21.18 13.47
N ALA A 254 -6.09 20.33 14.03
CA ALA A 254 -5.41 19.31 13.25
C ALA A 254 -6.50 18.51 12.54
N THR A 255 -6.48 18.49 11.21
CA THR A 255 -7.52 17.83 10.41
C THR A 255 -7.41 16.30 10.52
N TRP A 256 -6.31 15.81 11.07
CA TRP A 256 -6.05 14.42 11.39
C TRP A 256 -5.78 14.23 12.88
N GLN A 257 -6.26 13.12 13.42
CA GLN A 257 -5.80 12.54 14.68
C GLN A 257 -5.00 11.28 14.37
N LEU A 258 -3.73 11.23 14.77
CA LEU A 258 -2.94 10.00 14.71
C LEU A 258 -3.39 9.06 15.83
N LEU A 259 -3.79 7.84 15.48
CA LEU A 259 -4.28 6.85 16.44
C LEU A 259 -3.18 5.87 16.83
N ASP A 260 -2.43 5.38 15.85
CA ASP A 260 -1.24 4.56 16.06
C ASP A 260 -0.33 4.65 14.83
N ALA A 261 0.97 4.56 15.04
CA ALA A 261 1.92 4.52 13.95
C ALA A 261 3.24 3.89 14.39
N LYS A 262 3.81 3.01 13.56
CA LYS A 262 5.05 2.30 13.86
C LYS A 262 5.76 1.84 12.60
N VAL A 263 7.06 1.60 12.71
CA VAL A 263 7.82 0.95 11.63
C VAL A 263 8.11 -0.49 12.02
N VAL A 264 7.72 -1.44 11.18
CA VAL A 264 7.92 -2.87 11.39
C VAL A 264 8.99 -3.41 10.45
N LYS A 265 9.91 -4.23 10.96
CA LYS A 265 10.86 -4.98 10.13
C LYS A 265 10.23 -6.26 9.58
N LEU A 266 10.28 -6.43 8.27
CA LEU A 266 9.81 -7.60 7.54
C LEU A 266 10.96 -8.18 6.69
N THR A 267 11.44 -9.37 7.01
CA THR A 267 12.53 -10.03 6.25
C THR A 267 11.99 -11.18 5.41
N VAL A 268 12.31 -11.14 4.11
CA VAL A 268 12.00 -12.20 3.14
C VAL A 268 13.28 -12.93 2.77
N TYR A 269 13.23 -14.25 2.64
CA TYR A 269 14.40 -15.07 2.33
C TYR A 269 14.32 -15.67 0.93
N PHE A 270 15.45 -15.67 0.23
CA PHE A 270 15.55 -16.11 -1.16
C PHE A 270 16.57 -17.24 -1.32
N GLU A 271 16.26 -18.17 -2.23
CA GLU A 271 17.16 -19.27 -2.56
C GLU A 271 18.43 -18.77 -3.26
N ASP A 272 18.32 -17.75 -4.10
CA ASP A 272 19.42 -17.21 -4.88
C ASP A 272 19.29 -15.69 -5.11
N LEU A 273 20.40 -15.06 -5.52
CA LEU A 273 20.47 -13.62 -5.76
C LEU A 273 19.54 -13.16 -6.90
N LYS A 274 19.29 -13.99 -7.92
CA LYS A 274 18.47 -13.60 -9.07
C LYS A 274 17.01 -13.48 -8.65
N SER A 275 16.51 -14.44 -7.89
CA SER A 275 15.17 -14.43 -7.31
C SER A 275 14.98 -13.23 -6.37
N LEU A 276 15.99 -12.91 -5.56
CA LEU A 276 16.03 -11.72 -4.71
C LEU A 276 15.95 -10.41 -5.51
N LEU A 277 16.80 -10.24 -6.53
CA LEU A 277 16.79 -9.03 -7.35
C LEU A 277 15.53 -8.89 -8.21
N TYR A 278 14.83 -9.98 -8.47
CA TYR A 278 13.56 -9.93 -9.17
C TYR A 278 12.43 -9.41 -8.27
N SER A 279 12.42 -9.77 -6.98
CA SER A 279 11.33 -9.43 -6.05
C SER A 279 11.22 -7.92 -5.75
N ILE A 280 12.32 -7.18 -5.88
CA ILE A 280 12.38 -5.77 -5.49
C ILE A 280 11.70 -4.82 -6.48
N LYS A 281 11.43 -5.27 -7.71
CA LYS A 281 10.78 -4.44 -8.74
C LYS A 281 9.36 -4.01 -8.33
N GLY A 282 8.66 -4.84 -7.57
CA GLY A 282 7.28 -4.57 -7.14
C GLY A 282 7.13 -3.55 -6.02
N VAL A 283 8.24 -3.07 -5.42
CA VAL A 283 8.21 -2.12 -4.28
C VAL A 283 8.79 -0.74 -4.60
N GLY A 284 9.20 -0.49 -5.85
CA GLY A 284 9.82 0.79 -6.25
C GLY A 284 11.33 0.84 -6.09
N ALA A 285 11.94 -0.28 -5.68
CA ALA A 285 13.38 -0.40 -5.65
C ALA A 285 13.92 -0.71 -7.06
N SER A 286 14.75 0.20 -7.55
CA SER A 286 15.64 -0.06 -8.68
C SER A 286 17.06 -0.24 -8.17
N VAL A 287 17.83 -1.02 -8.92
CA VAL A 287 19.23 -1.29 -8.63
C VAL A 287 20.09 -0.67 -9.73
N VAL A 288 21.08 0.13 -9.31
CA VAL A 288 22.15 0.62 -10.20
C VAL A 288 23.48 0.13 -9.65
N ASP A 289 24.33 -0.36 -10.56
CA ASP A 289 25.54 -1.11 -10.24
C ASP A 289 26.70 -0.27 -9.67
N ASP A 290 26.55 1.06 -9.61
CA ASP A 290 27.58 1.97 -9.11
C ASP A 290 26.96 3.17 -8.37
N VAL A 291 27.44 3.39 -7.15
CA VAL A 291 27.04 4.49 -6.26
C VAL A 291 27.49 5.85 -6.81
N ASN A 292 28.53 5.86 -7.68
CA ASN A 292 29.15 7.06 -8.24
C ASN A 292 28.81 7.33 -9.72
N ALA A 293 28.03 6.47 -10.39
CA ALA A 293 27.74 6.64 -11.82
C ALA A 293 26.63 7.69 -12.05
N THR A 294 26.98 8.79 -12.73
CA THR A 294 26.06 9.88 -13.08
C THR A 294 25.40 9.74 -14.46
N SER A 295 25.66 8.66 -15.21
CA SER A 295 25.01 8.46 -16.52
C SER A 295 25.00 7.01 -17.00
N LYS A 296 23.79 6.56 -17.39
CA LYS A 296 23.39 5.27 -18.00
C LYS A 296 23.75 4.00 -17.19
N ILE A 297 22.71 3.27 -16.77
CA ILE A 297 22.80 1.93 -16.18
C ILE A 297 23.54 1.00 -17.16
N LYS A 298 24.74 0.57 -16.82
CA LYS A 298 25.47 -0.47 -17.55
C LYS A 298 25.19 -1.81 -16.88
N PRO A 299 24.87 -2.88 -17.64
CA PRO A 299 24.71 -4.21 -17.05
C PRO A 299 26.04 -4.73 -16.47
N LEU A 300 25.96 -5.43 -15.34
CA LEU A 300 27.11 -6.08 -14.71
C LEU A 300 27.90 -6.97 -15.68
N SER A 301 29.23 -6.87 -15.63
CA SER A 301 30.11 -7.87 -16.22
C SER A 301 29.98 -9.22 -15.49
N LYS A 302 30.35 -10.31 -16.15
CA LYS A 302 30.34 -11.66 -15.56
C LYS A 302 31.13 -11.73 -14.25
N SER A 303 32.28 -11.07 -14.15
CA SER A 303 33.11 -11.03 -12.94
C SER A 303 32.41 -10.28 -11.80
N GLN A 304 31.82 -9.11 -12.10
CA GLN A 304 31.07 -8.36 -11.09
C GLN A 304 29.84 -9.14 -10.61
N TRP A 305 29.14 -9.84 -11.50
CA TRP A 305 28.01 -10.71 -11.14
C TRP A 305 28.44 -11.85 -10.20
N LEU A 306 29.53 -12.54 -10.51
CA LEU A 306 30.07 -13.60 -9.64
C LEU A 306 30.45 -13.07 -8.26
N LYS A 307 31.07 -11.89 -8.19
CA LYS A 307 31.35 -11.22 -6.91
C LYS A 307 30.08 -10.91 -6.12
N ARG A 308 28.98 -10.56 -6.77
CA ARG A 308 27.69 -10.28 -6.10
C ARG A 308 27.06 -11.57 -5.59
N ILE A 309 27.16 -12.67 -6.34
CA ILE A 309 26.76 -13.98 -5.88
C ILE A 309 27.53 -14.36 -4.62
N GLU A 310 28.86 -14.19 -4.61
CA GLU A 310 29.71 -14.50 -3.45
C GLU A 310 29.31 -13.67 -2.21
N LEU A 311 29.13 -12.36 -2.38
CA LEU A 311 28.65 -11.49 -1.30
C LEU A 311 27.26 -11.94 -0.78
N ALA A 312 26.35 -12.32 -1.68
CA ALA A 312 25.02 -12.80 -1.30
C ALA A 312 25.06 -14.13 -0.56
N GLN A 313 25.99 -15.03 -0.91
CA GLN A 313 26.22 -16.24 -0.14
C GLN A 313 26.78 -15.92 1.25
N GLY A 314 27.60 -14.88 1.39
CA GLY A 314 28.07 -14.39 2.68
C GLY A 314 26.96 -13.88 3.60
N LEU A 315 25.82 -13.44 3.05
CA LEU A 315 24.64 -13.03 3.82
C LEU A 315 23.67 -14.19 4.12
N ARG A 316 23.88 -15.38 3.54
CA ARG A 316 22.93 -16.50 3.65
C ARG A 316 22.79 -16.97 5.09
N THR A 317 21.55 -17.19 5.49
CA THR A 317 21.16 -17.87 6.73
C THR A 317 20.64 -19.28 6.44
N ALA A 318 20.29 -20.05 7.48
CA ALA A 318 19.59 -21.33 7.33
C ALA A 318 18.26 -21.21 6.55
N LYS A 319 17.65 -20.01 6.49
CA LYS A 319 16.40 -19.74 5.75
C LYS A 319 16.62 -19.29 4.30
N GLY A 320 17.86 -18.93 3.92
CA GLY A 320 18.18 -18.35 2.61
C GLY A 320 18.88 -17.00 2.72
N ILE A 321 19.00 -16.30 1.60
CA ILE A 321 19.57 -14.95 1.52
C ILE A 321 18.49 -13.96 1.99
N PRO A 322 18.71 -13.20 3.06
CA PRO A 322 17.72 -12.28 3.59
C PRO A 322 17.58 -11.03 2.72
N LEU A 323 16.40 -10.45 2.74
CA LEU A 323 16.08 -9.14 2.21
C LEU A 323 15.09 -8.48 3.16
N THR A 324 15.53 -7.42 3.84
CA THR A 324 14.77 -6.81 4.93
C THR A 324 14.11 -5.52 4.47
N TYR A 325 12.83 -5.37 4.78
CA TYR A 325 12.01 -4.20 4.52
C TYR A 325 11.63 -3.56 5.86
N HIS A 326 11.63 -2.24 5.91
CA HIS A 326 11.01 -1.46 6.97
C HIS A 326 9.66 -0.99 6.44
N ILE A 327 8.57 -1.41 7.08
CA ILE A 327 7.20 -1.07 6.69
C ILE A 327 6.65 -0.11 7.72
N ALA A 328 6.43 1.15 7.31
CA ALA A 328 5.69 2.11 8.11
C ALA A 328 4.21 1.75 8.07
N LEU A 329 3.65 1.44 9.24
CA LEU A 329 2.22 1.27 9.48
C LEU A 329 1.68 2.55 10.10
N ILE A 330 0.64 3.12 9.51
CA ILE A 330 0.00 4.36 9.97
C ILE A 330 -1.49 4.13 10.07
N HIS A 331 -2.05 4.45 11.23
CA HIS A 331 -3.49 4.53 11.48
C HIS A 331 -3.84 5.93 11.95
N ALA A 332 -4.64 6.65 11.16
CA ALA A 332 -5.08 7.99 11.47
C ALA A 332 -6.58 8.18 11.20
N GLN A 333 -7.21 9.08 11.94
CA GLN A 333 -8.61 9.42 11.82
C GLN A 333 -8.79 10.83 11.27
N ASN A 334 -9.73 10.98 10.34
CA ASN A 334 -10.12 12.26 9.78
C ASN A 334 -11.03 13.04 10.76
N HIS A 335 -10.67 14.29 11.06
CA HIS A 335 -11.44 15.22 11.90
C HIS A 335 -12.06 16.37 11.09
N GLN A 336 -11.93 16.34 9.77
CA GLN A 336 -12.54 17.32 8.86
C GLN A 336 -14.07 17.24 8.85
#